data_AF-A0A098TGK7-F1
#
_entry.id   AF-A0A098TGK7-F1
#
_cell.length_a   1.000
_cell.length_b   1.000
_cell.length_c   1.000
_cell.angle_alpha   90.00
_cell.angle_beta   90.00
_cell.angle_gamma   90.00
#
_symmetry.space_group_name_H-M   'P 1'
#
loop_
_entity.id
_entity.type
_entity.pdbx_description
1 polymer ?
#
loop_
_entity_poly.entity_id
_entity_poly.type
_entity_poly.pdbx_seq_one_letter_code
_entity_poly.pdbx_strand_id
1 'polypeptide(L)'
;MVRLKPFERPLYIIAPDLARCHSAALANGLNPSVMENVRCITSAYQLRGTRPGTPFITHERQAWVRAMPGVFDLDLAIDTLIRTGRLRVAASDDIKAASTAREAAE
;
A
#
# COMPACT_ATOMS: atom_id res chain seq x y z
N MET A 1 0.36 19.89 13.97
CA MET A 1 0.41 18.60 13.26
C MET A 1 -0.68 18.61 12.19
N VAL A 2 -0.33 18.86 10.93
CA VAL A 2 -1.31 18.99 9.84
C VAL A 2 -1.84 17.59 9.50
N ARG A 3 -3.11 17.31 9.82
CA ARG A 3 -3.82 16.13 9.30
C ARG A 3 -4.11 16.40 7.82
N LEU A 4 -3.34 15.79 6.93
CA LEU A 4 -3.65 15.80 5.50
C LEU A 4 -5.00 15.10 5.27
N LYS A 5 -5.77 15.58 4.30
CA LYS A 5 -7.06 14.97 3.97
C LYS A 5 -6.83 13.54 3.43
N PRO A 6 -7.77 12.59 3.64
CA PRO A 6 -7.63 11.20 3.16
C PRO A 6 -7.29 11.10 1.67
N PHE A 7 -7.75 12.05 0.86
CA PHE A 7 -7.47 12.14 -0.59
C PHE A 7 -6.03 12.53 -0.96
N GLU A 8 -5.23 13.05 -0.02
CA GLU A 8 -3.87 13.56 -0.32
C GLU A 8 -2.77 12.51 -0.12
N ARG A 9 -3.12 11.32 0.38
CA ARG A 9 -2.19 10.21 0.60
C ARG A 9 -2.81 8.92 0.07
N PRO A 10 -2.39 8.44 -1.11
CA PRO A 10 -2.90 7.18 -1.62
C PRO A 10 -2.54 6.01 -0.69
N LEU A 11 -3.45 5.06 -0.54
CA LEU A 11 -3.14 3.79 0.11
C LEU A 11 -2.23 2.98 -0.81
N TYR A 12 -1.08 2.53 -0.30
CA TYR A 12 -0.19 1.66 -1.06
C TYR A 12 -0.57 0.19 -0.87
N ILE A 13 -0.71 -0.53 -1.98
CA ILE A 13 -0.78 -1.99 -1.96
C ILE A 13 0.55 -2.49 -2.49
N ILE A 14 1.39 -2.98 -1.58
CA ILE A 14 2.74 -3.41 -1.93
C ILE A 14 2.73 -4.93 -2.06
N ALA A 15 3.08 -5.44 -3.23
CA ALA A 15 3.22 -6.86 -3.52
C ALA A 15 4.14 -7.11 -4.72
N PRO A 16 4.72 -8.30 -4.91
CA PRO A 16 5.69 -8.58 -5.98
C PRO A 16 5.16 -8.40 -7.41
N ASP A 17 3.84 -8.53 -7.59
CA ASP A 17 3.16 -8.36 -8.87
C ASP A 17 1.72 -7.89 -8.66
N LEU A 18 1.04 -7.56 -9.76
CA LEU A 18 -0.32 -7.03 -9.73
C LEU A 18 -1.36 -8.06 -9.25
N ALA A 19 -1.15 -9.35 -9.51
CA ALA A 19 -2.07 -10.39 -9.04
C ALA A 19 -2.03 -10.49 -7.51
N ARG A 20 -0.84 -10.39 -6.91
CA ARG A 20 -0.68 -10.35 -5.45
C ARG A 20 -1.13 -9.03 -4.84
N CYS A 21 -1.02 -7.90 -5.56
CA CYS A 21 -1.67 -6.66 -5.13
C CYS A 21 -3.19 -6.86 -5.04
N HIS A 22 -3.79 -7.50 -6.05
CA HIS A 22 -5.21 -7.82 -6.06
C HIS A 22 -5.59 -8.74 -4.89
N SER A 23 -4.84 -9.81 -4.65
CA SER A 23 -5.05 -10.70 -3.50
C SER A 23 -4.90 -9.97 -2.17
N ALA A 24 -3.93 -9.05 -2.04
CA ALA A 24 -3.73 -8.27 -0.83
C ALA A 24 -4.90 -7.30 -0.57
N ALA A 25 -5.45 -6.67 -1.61
CA ALA A 25 -6.67 -5.86 -1.48
C ALA A 25 -7.83 -6.70 -0.94
N LEU A 26 -8.12 -7.85 -1.57
CA LEU A 26 -9.20 -8.74 -1.15
C LEU A 26 -9.02 -9.23 0.29
N ALA A 27 -7.80 -9.61 0.67
CA ALA A 27 -7.48 -10.05 2.02
C ALA A 27 -7.70 -8.96 3.09
N ASN A 28 -7.68 -7.69 2.69
CA ASN A 28 -7.94 -6.54 3.56
C ASN A 28 -9.36 -5.98 3.40
N GLY A 29 -10.27 -6.72 2.75
CA GLY A 29 -11.67 -6.33 2.56
C GLY A 29 -11.89 -5.22 1.53
N LEU A 30 -10.88 -4.91 0.71
CA LEU A 30 -11.01 -3.97 -0.39
C LEU A 30 -11.46 -4.70 -1.65
N ASN A 31 -12.32 -4.06 -2.45
CA ASN A 31 -12.72 -4.56 -3.76
C ASN A 31 -11.90 -3.85 -4.85
N PRO A 32 -10.95 -4.54 -5.52
CA PRO A 32 -10.04 -3.93 -6.48
C PRO A 32 -10.70 -3.22 -7.66
N SER A 33 -11.95 -3.58 -7.98
CA SER A 33 -12.69 -3.00 -9.10
C SER A 33 -13.28 -1.61 -8.80
N VAL A 34 -13.33 -1.22 -7.53
CA VAL A 34 -13.99 0.03 -7.06
C VAL A 34 -13.10 0.85 -6.13
N MET A 35 -11.84 0.46 -5.94
CA MET A 35 -10.90 1.23 -5.13
C MET A 35 -10.57 2.57 -5.79
N GLU A 36 -10.54 3.62 -4.99
CA GLU A 36 -10.07 4.94 -5.41
C GLU A 36 -8.94 5.43 -4.49
N ASN A 37 -8.05 6.27 -5.03
CA ASN A 37 -6.88 6.76 -4.30
C ASN A 37 -5.99 5.62 -3.74
N VAL A 38 -5.84 4.54 -4.51
CA VAL A 38 -4.97 3.40 -4.19
C VAL A 38 -3.88 3.27 -5.24
N ARG A 39 -2.68 2.86 -4.82
CA ARG A 39 -1.55 2.62 -5.73
C ARG A 39 -0.98 1.23 -5.51
N CYS A 40 -1.00 0.40 -6.55
CA CYS A 40 -0.27 -0.86 -6.58
C CYS A 40 1.22 -0.61 -6.78
N ILE A 41 2.04 -1.16 -5.90
CA ILE A 41 3.49 -1.02 -5.90
C ILE A 41 4.12 -2.40 -6.00
N THR A 42 4.79 -2.64 -7.12
CA THR A 42 5.40 -3.94 -7.46
C THR A 42 6.92 -3.90 -7.56
N SER A 43 7.53 -2.74 -7.43
CA SER A 43 8.99 -2.61 -7.45
C SER A 43 9.49 -1.55 -6.48
N ALA A 44 10.73 -1.72 -6.00
CA ALA A 44 11.39 -0.77 -5.12
C ALA A 44 11.49 0.63 -5.74
N TYR A 45 11.61 0.72 -7.07
CA TYR A 45 11.66 1.99 -7.79
C TYR A 45 10.39 2.83 -7.57
N GLN A 46 9.22 2.20 -7.56
CA GLN A 46 7.94 2.90 -7.39
C GLN A 46 7.73 3.46 -5.97
N LEU A 47 8.49 2.98 -4.99
CA LEU A 47 8.52 3.49 -3.62
C LEU A 47 9.35 4.78 -3.47
N ARG A 48 10.10 5.20 -4.49
CA ARG A 48 10.80 6.48 -4.48
C ARG A 48 9.79 7.63 -4.34
N GLY A 49 10.13 8.62 -3.53
CA GLY A 49 9.26 9.77 -3.27
C GLY A 49 8.11 9.49 -2.28
N THR A 50 8.09 8.31 -1.63
CA THR A 50 7.09 8.01 -0.58
C THR A 50 7.12 9.08 0.51
N ARG A 51 5.95 9.69 0.73
CA ARG A 51 5.75 10.77 1.71
C ARG A 51 5.75 10.19 3.13
N PRO A 52 6.22 10.93 4.15
CA PRO A 52 6.18 10.50 5.54
C PRO A 52 4.79 10.04 5.99
N GLY A 53 4.70 8.86 6.63
CA GLY A 53 3.46 8.28 7.14
C GLY A 53 2.44 7.85 6.07
N THR A 54 2.90 7.43 4.89
CA THR A 54 2.03 6.85 3.86
C THR A 54 1.53 5.48 4.33
N PRO A 55 0.20 5.24 4.34
CA PRO A 55 -0.36 3.95 4.73
C PRO A 55 -0.10 2.90 3.64
N PHE A 56 0.20 1.67 4.05
CA PHE A 56 0.27 0.55 3.12
C PHE A 56 -0.39 -0.72 3.68
N ILE A 57 -0.84 -1.57 2.77
CA ILE A 57 -1.20 -2.97 3.03
C ILE A 57 -0.31 -3.91 2.23
N THR A 58 -0.16 -5.12 2.75
CA THR A 58 0.59 -6.22 2.13
C THR A 58 -0.02 -7.55 2.54
N HIS A 59 0.31 -8.62 1.83
CA HIS A 59 -0.19 -9.96 2.13
C HIS A 59 0.92 -11.00 1.90
N GLU A 60 1.09 -11.90 2.88
CA GLU A 60 2.06 -13.00 2.83
C GLU A 60 3.50 -12.58 2.50
N ARG A 61 3.91 -11.39 2.94
CA ARG A 61 5.24 -10.80 2.65
C ARG A 61 6.40 -11.75 2.93
N GLN A 62 6.33 -12.53 4.02
CA GLN A 62 7.38 -13.47 4.40
C GLN A 62 7.61 -14.60 3.39
N ALA A 63 6.60 -14.95 2.59
CA ALA A 63 6.71 -16.00 1.59
C ALA A 63 7.45 -15.52 0.32
N TRP A 64 7.50 -14.21 0.06
CA TRP A 64 7.97 -13.70 -1.21
C TRP A 64 9.46 -13.89 -1.45
N VAL A 65 10.30 -13.55 -0.47
CA VAL A 65 11.77 -13.60 -0.59
C VAL A 65 12.25 -15.04 -0.79
N ARG A 66 11.51 -16.03 -0.26
CA ARG A 66 11.79 -17.45 -0.45
C ARG A 66 11.36 -17.96 -1.82
N ALA A 67 10.26 -17.43 -2.35
CA ALA A 67 9.60 -17.97 -3.54
C ALA A 67 10.06 -17.31 -4.86
N MET A 68 10.64 -16.11 -4.82
CA MET A 68 10.86 -15.31 -6.03
C MET A 68 12.23 -14.60 -6.07
N PRO A 69 13.02 -14.83 -7.13
CA PRO A 69 14.19 -14.02 -7.45
C PRO A 69 13.78 -12.56 -7.71
N GLY A 70 14.53 -11.59 -7.17
CA GLY A 70 14.34 -10.15 -7.46
C GLY A 70 13.36 -9.40 -6.54
N VAL A 71 12.70 -10.08 -5.60
CA VAL A 71 11.80 -9.42 -4.62
C VAL A 71 12.55 -8.86 -3.41
N PHE A 72 13.79 -9.30 -3.18
CA PHE A 72 14.61 -8.87 -2.05
C PHE A 72 14.76 -7.36 -1.95
N ASP A 73 14.95 -6.66 -3.07
CA ASP A 73 15.10 -5.20 -3.09
C ASP A 73 13.81 -4.49 -2.69
N LEU A 74 12.65 -5.01 -3.11
CA LEU A 74 11.35 -4.49 -2.70
C LEU A 74 11.13 -4.70 -1.21
N ASP A 75 11.46 -5.90 -0.71
CA ASP A 75 11.35 -6.26 0.70
C ASP A 75 12.21 -5.33 1.59
N LEU A 76 13.49 -5.17 1.23
CA LEU A 76 14.43 -4.30 1.93
C LEU A 76 13.99 -2.82 1.89
N ALA A 77 13.43 -2.38 0.76
CA ALA A 77 12.90 -1.02 0.64
C ALA A 77 11.70 -0.79 1.58
N ILE A 78 10.80 -1.75 1.71
CA ILE A 78 9.66 -1.68 2.64
C ILE A 78 10.20 -1.51 4.07
N ASP A 79 11.11 -2.37 4.52
CA ASP A 79 11.66 -2.29 5.89
C ASP A 79 12.36 -0.96 6.16
N THR A 80 13.14 -0.48 5.18
CA THR A 80 13.83 0.80 5.28
C THR A 80 12.84 1.96 5.42
N LEU A 81 11.75 1.94 4.65
CA LEU A 81 10.73 2.99 4.69
C LEU A 81 9.86 2.92 5.95
N ILE A 82 9.60 1.73 6.50
CA ILE A 82 8.95 1.57 7.80
C ILE A 82 9.83 2.16 8.90
N ARG A 83 11.11 1.75 8.95
CA ARG A 83 12.07 2.21 9.97
C ARG A 83 12.30 3.72 9.95
N THR A 84 12.19 4.35 8.78
CA THR A 84 12.33 5.81 8.62
C THR A 84 11.01 6.57 8.77
N GLY A 85 9.91 5.89 9.13
CA GLY A 85 8.59 6.50 9.31
C GLY A 85 7.93 6.99 8.01
N ARG A 86 8.45 6.57 6.85
CA ARG A 86 7.87 6.90 5.54
C ARG A 86 6.68 6.02 5.20
N LEU A 87 6.77 4.74 5.52
CA LEU A 87 5.66 3.80 5.45
C LEU A 87 5.15 3.49 6.85
N ARG A 88 3.83 3.27 6.94
CA ARG A 88 3.19 2.69 8.12
C ARG A 88 2.12 1.69 7.68
N VAL A 89 1.87 0.68 8.50
CA VAL A 89 0.75 -0.23 8.26
C VAL A 89 -0.56 0.59 8.26
N ALA A 90 -1.43 0.30 7.29
CA ALA A 90 -2.74 0.92 7.19
C ALA A 90 -3.60 0.59 8.42
N ALA A 91 -4.28 1.61 8.96
CA ALA A 91 -5.30 1.45 9.97
C ALA A 91 -6.67 1.25 9.30
N SER A 92 -7.67 0.83 10.08
CA SER A 92 -9.02 0.61 9.57
C SER A 92 -9.61 1.84 8.87
N ASP A 93 -9.29 3.05 9.34
CA ASP A 93 -9.75 4.30 8.72
C ASP A 93 -9.12 4.55 7.34
N ASP A 94 -7.88 4.11 7.12
CA ASP A 94 -7.23 4.20 5.80
C ASP A 94 -7.90 3.25 4.79
N ILE A 95 -8.25 2.04 5.26
CA ILE A 95 -8.94 1.04 4.45
C ILE A 95 -10.34 1.54 4.08
N LYS A 96 -11.08 2.11 5.04
CA LYS A 96 -12.40 2.72 4.79
C LYS A 96 -12.32 3.90 3.82
N ALA A 97 -11.30 4.74 3.94
CA ALA A 97 -11.11 5.85 3.00
C ALA A 97 -10.87 5.37 1.57
N ALA A 98 -10.16 4.25 1.39
CA ALA A 98 -9.92 3.64 0.07
C ALA A 98 -11.17 2.96 -0.54
N SER A 99 -12.17 2.59 0.26
CA SER A 99 -13.40 1.95 -0.20
C SER A 99 -14.55 2.91 -0.51
N THR A 100 -14.54 4.14 0.01
CA THR A 100 -15.75 4.99 0.16
C THR A 100 -15.69 6.31 -0.63
N ALA A 101 -14.65 6.55 -1.43
CA ALA A 101 -14.39 7.86 -2.04
C ALA A 101 -15.45 8.38 -3.04
N ARG A 102 -16.48 7.59 -3.39
CA ARG A 102 -17.56 8.02 -4.29
C ARG A 102 -18.58 8.98 -3.66
N GLU A 103 -18.66 9.11 -2.33
CA GLU A 103 -19.72 9.90 -1.66
C GLU A 103 -19.35 11.35 -1.31
N ALA A 104 -18.10 11.79 -1.51
CA ALA A 104 -17.64 13.11 -1.06
C ALA A 104 -17.49 14.17 -2.19
N ALA A 105 -17.97 13.87 -3.39
CA ALA A 105 -17.80 14.72 -4.58
C ALA A 105 -19.12 15.22 -5.20
N GLU A 106 -20.24 15.16 -4.46
CA GLU A 106 -21.53 15.71 -4.86
C GLU A 106 -22.01 16.83 -3.92
#